data_AF-A0A2T4VPU2-F1
#
_entry.id   AF-A0A2T4VPU2-F1
#
_cell.length_a   1.000
_cell.length_b   1.000
_cell.length_c   1.000
_cell.angle_alpha   90.00
_cell.angle_beta   90.00
_cell.angle_gamma   90.00
#
_symmetry.space_group_name_H-M   'P 1'
#
loop_
_entity.id
_entity.type
_entity.pdbx_description
1 polymer ?
#
loop_
_entity_poly.entity_id
_entity_poly.type
_entity_poly.pdbx_seq_one_letter_code
_entity_poly.pdbx_strand_id
1 'polypeptide(L)'
;MSASSSVAELLRHLPEGGTLWVRGLGRSMWPLLRSGDAVQVLRCGAEAVAPGDLAVLLRADGGLTAHLVTGAAPVRTASLLGREDPSAELLGRVVRIRTRGLVLPVPELARPLLRAVQRLGSTAFRSPALRGARRLARAWGTSSWTRPGRARWLGALTVRPLLRGEEEALLVFAGHHLPRAAGELGPGLAGGTGWAVGVFDPVGRLRGFAFADGGAEGSARVRWLVVAPVAQRLGVGGALLRELAREASARGQVELRAELPSGDTRLLRLFRARGFREEAPGAAGKGWVLPLEKGPAPLHRPEG
;
A
#
# COMPACT_ATOMS: atom_id res chain seq x y z
N MET A 1 12.84 -4.70 13.67
CA MET A 1 11.45 -4.88 14.13
C MET A 1 10.51 -4.28 13.09
N SER A 2 9.40 -4.96 12.75
CA SER A 2 8.41 -4.43 11.80
C SER A 2 7.57 -3.34 12.46
N ALA A 3 7.11 -2.33 11.74
CA ALA A 3 6.24 -1.29 12.30
C ALA A 3 4.99 -1.87 12.99
N SER A 4 4.47 -2.99 12.48
CA SER A 4 3.35 -3.74 13.09
C SER A 4 3.71 -4.34 14.46
N SER A 5 4.93 -4.83 14.64
CA SER A 5 5.36 -5.41 15.93
C SER A 5 5.51 -4.34 17.00
N SER A 6 6.01 -3.15 16.63
CA SER A 6 6.12 -2.02 17.57
C SER A 6 4.75 -1.51 18.02
N VAL A 7 3.77 -1.43 17.11
CA VAL A 7 2.39 -1.06 17.49
C VAL A 7 1.74 -2.12 18.38
N ALA A 8 1.97 -3.40 18.08
CA ALA A 8 1.47 -4.49 18.92
C ALA A 8 2.07 -4.41 20.34
N GLU A 9 3.36 -4.15 20.44
CA GLU A 9 4.05 -3.97 21.71
C GLU A 9 3.50 -2.77 22.50
N LEU A 10 3.27 -1.63 21.85
CA LEU A 10 2.61 -0.48 22.50
C LEU A 10 1.22 -0.85 23.02
N LEU A 11 0.41 -1.57 22.24
CA LEU A 11 -0.92 -2.03 22.67
C LEU A 11 -0.85 -2.98 23.87
N ARG A 12 0.15 -3.85 23.94
CA ARG A 12 0.34 -4.77 25.08
C ARG A 12 0.68 -4.04 26.37
N HIS A 13 1.49 -2.98 26.26
CA HIS A 13 1.91 -2.19 27.42
C HIS A 13 0.85 -1.19 27.90
N LEU A 14 -0.22 -0.98 27.14
CA LEU A 14 -1.34 -0.18 27.64
C LEU A 14 -2.06 -0.94 28.76
N PRO A 15 -2.46 -0.24 29.84
CA PRO A 15 -3.35 -0.83 30.83
C PRO A 15 -4.69 -1.17 30.16
N GLU A 16 -5.40 -2.16 30.71
CA GLU A 16 -6.78 -2.41 30.28
C GLU A 16 -7.64 -1.15 30.46
N GLY A 17 -8.49 -0.88 29.49
CA GLY A 17 -9.22 0.40 29.39
C GLY A 17 -8.45 1.52 28.69
N GLY A 18 -7.13 1.38 28.49
CA GLY A 18 -6.31 2.29 27.70
C GLY A 18 -6.71 2.29 26.22
N THR A 19 -6.53 3.42 25.53
CA THR A 19 -6.84 3.51 24.09
C THR A 19 -5.65 4.00 23.26
N LEU A 20 -5.56 3.50 22.03
CA LEU A 20 -4.55 3.92 21.05
C LEU A 20 -5.17 4.02 19.65
N TRP A 21 -4.82 5.08 18.93
CA TRP A 21 -5.13 5.17 17.51
C TRP A 21 -4.12 4.38 16.69
N VAL A 22 -4.62 3.41 15.92
CA VAL A 22 -3.83 2.57 15.05
C VAL A 22 -4.20 2.84 13.61
N ARG A 23 -3.18 3.15 12.79
CA ARG A 23 -3.33 3.36 11.34
C ARG A 23 -3.42 2.01 10.63
N GLY A 24 -4.47 1.79 9.84
CA GLY A 24 -4.59 0.62 9.00
C GLY A 24 -3.92 0.82 7.65
N LEU A 25 -2.91 0.01 7.34
CA LEU A 25 -2.36 -0.11 5.99
C LEU A 25 -2.81 -1.45 5.40
N GLY A 26 -3.52 -1.43 4.27
CA GLY A 26 -4.01 -2.65 3.63
C GLY A 26 -5.53 -2.74 3.46
N ARG A 27 -6.08 -3.97 3.57
CA ARG A 27 -7.45 -4.29 3.16
C ARG A 27 -8.21 -5.23 4.12
N SER A 28 -7.78 -5.34 5.38
CA SER A 28 -8.35 -6.29 6.36
C SER A 28 -9.88 -6.23 6.43
N MET A 29 -10.48 -5.04 6.37
CA MET A 29 -11.94 -4.84 6.42
C MET A 29 -12.49 -4.04 5.25
N TRP A 30 -11.94 -4.19 4.04
CA TRP A 30 -12.55 -3.58 2.87
C TRP A 30 -13.96 -4.16 2.62
N PRO A 31 -14.99 -3.34 2.36
CA PRO A 31 -14.95 -1.90 2.07
C PRO A 31 -15.15 -0.96 3.27
N LEU A 32 -15.41 -1.46 4.48
CA LEU A 32 -15.68 -0.66 5.69
C LEU A 32 -14.45 0.14 6.12
N LEU A 33 -13.28 -0.49 6.15
CA LEU A 33 -11.99 0.16 6.39
C LEU A 33 -11.16 0.15 5.10
N ARG A 34 -10.63 1.30 4.76
CA ARG A 34 -9.71 1.51 3.64
C ARG A 34 -8.28 1.65 4.17
N SER A 35 -7.32 1.39 3.29
CA SER A 35 -5.92 1.74 3.57
C SER A 35 -5.84 3.23 3.88
N GLY A 36 -5.19 3.59 4.98
CA GLY A 36 -5.06 4.96 5.46
C GLY A 36 -6.13 5.40 6.46
N ASP A 37 -7.20 4.62 6.67
CA ASP A 37 -8.10 4.85 7.79
C ASP A 37 -7.40 4.51 9.13
N ALA A 38 -7.89 5.06 10.23
CA ALA A 38 -7.39 4.75 11.57
C ALA A 38 -8.51 4.17 12.43
N VAL A 39 -8.15 3.31 13.37
CA VAL A 39 -9.06 2.73 14.35
C VAL A 39 -8.57 3.07 15.75
N GLN A 40 -9.48 3.48 16.63
CA GLN A 40 -9.18 3.63 18.05
C GLN A 40 -9.39 2.27 18.71
N VAL A 41 -8.31 1.68 19.20
CA VAL A 41 -8.29 0.38 19.86
C VAL A 41 -8.35 0.61 21.36
N LEU A 42 -9.34 0.03 22.02
CA LEU A 42 -9.45 -0.11 23.46
C LEU A 42 -8.76 -1.42 23.86
N ARG A 43 -7.76 -1.34 24.73
CA ARG A 43 -7.09 -2.53 25.29
C ARG A 43 -8.05 -3.23 26.24
N CYS A 44 -8.35 -4.49 25.95
CA CYS A 44 -9.22 -5.34 26.75
C CYS A 44 -8.89 -6.83 26.57
N GLY A 45 -9.22 -7.66 27.56
CA GLY A 45 -9.12 -9.11 27.47
C GLY A 45 -10.19 -9.74 26.57
N ALA A 46 -10.14 -11.07 26.45
CA ALA A 46 -10.99 -11.85 25.55
C ALA A 46 -12.46 -11.87 26.00
N GLU A 47 -12.67 -11.87 27.31
CA GLU A 47 -13.97 -11.81 27.98
C GLU A 47 -14.74 -10.51 27.72
N ALA A 48 -14.04 -9.42 27.41
CA ALA A 48 -14.63 -8.12 27.11
C ALA A 48 -15.06 -7.95 25.64
N VAL A 49 -14.90 -9.00 24.82
CA VAL A 49 -15.20 -8.96 23.38
C VAL A 49 -16.42 -9.82 23.08
N ALA A 50 -17.38 -9.27 22.35
CA ALA A 50 -18.58 -9.96 21.92
C ALA A 50 -18.60 -10.14 20.39
N PRO A 51 -19.29 -11.18 19.87
CA PRO A 51 -19.36 -11.31 18.43
C PRO A 51 -20.16 -10.14 17.81
N GLY A 52 -19.71 -9.66 16.65
CA GLY A 52 -20.13 -8.39 16.06
C GLY A 52 -19.24 -7.21 16.43
N ASP A 53 -18.34 -7.35 17.41
CA ASP A 53 -17.28 -6.37 17.65
C ASP A 53 -16.21 -6.44 16.55
N LEU A 54 -15.47 -5.35 16.42
CA LEU A 54 -14.24 -5.31 15.62
C LEU A 54 -13.06 -5.50 16.59
N ALA A 55 -12.25 -6.53 16.37
CA ALA A 55 -11.07 -6.81 17.19
C ALA A 55 -9.79 -6.54 16.40
N VAL A 56 -8.77 -6.00 17.08
CA VAL A 56 -7.41 -5.91 16.56
C VAL A 56 -6.60 -7.09 17.08
N LEU A 57 -5.95 -7.78 16.16
CA LEU A 57 -5.26 -9.04 16.39
C LEU A 57 -3.81 -8.94 15.88
N LEU A 58 -2.91 -9.62 16.58
CA LEU A 58 -1.58 -9.92 16.07
C LEU A 58 -1.54 -11.33 15.49
N ARG A 59 -1.26 -11.42 14.19
CA ARG A 59 -1.08 -12.68 13.48
C ARG A 59 0.31 -13.25 13.77
N ALA A 60 0.45 -14.57 13.61
CA ALA A 60 1.74 -15.27 13.79
C ALA A 60 2.87 -14.75 12.89
N ASP A 61 2.55 -14.12 11.73
CA ASP A 61 3.52 -13.49 10.85
C ASP A 61 3.92 -12.06 11.29
N GLY A 62 3.50 -11.63 12.48
CA GLY A 62 3.73 -10.29 13.02
C GLY A 62 2.85 -9.20 12.40
N GLY A 63 1.91 -9.56 11.53
CA GLY A 63 0.97 -8.62 10.92
C GLY A 63 -0.19 -8.28 11.86
N LEU A 64 -0.56 -6.99 11.91
CA LEU A 64 -1.79 -6.56 12.58
C LEU A 64 -2.99 -6.67 11.63
N THR A 65 -4.09 -7.22 12.13
CA THR A 65 -5.38 -7.21 11.42
C THR A 65 -6.48 -6.68 12.33
N ALA A 66 -7.41 -5.93 11.76
CA ALA A 66 -8.65 -5.57 12.42
C ALA A 66 -9.76 -6.38 11.74
N HIS A 67 -10.47 -7.27 12.43
CA HIS A 67 -11.49 -8.14 11.85
C HIS A 67 -12.74 -8.25 12.74
N LEU A 68 -13.85 -8.72 12.17
CA LEU A 68 -15.10 -8.88 12.91
C LEU A 68 -15.04 -10.14 13.78
N VAL A 69 -15.42 -10.02 15.04
CA VAL A 69 -15.54 -11.13 15.98
C VAL A 69 -16.77 -11.96 15.60
N THR A 70 -16.56 -13.24 15.33
CA THR A 70 -17.60 -14.22 14.97
C THR A 70 -17.93 -15.15 16.13
N GLY A 71 -17.01 -15.34 17.08
CA GLY A 71 -17.20 -16.07 18.34
C GLY A 71 -16.32 -15.52 19.45
N ALA A 72 -16.71 -15.69 20.72
CA ALA A 72 -16.00 -15.12 21.87
C ALA A 72 -15.26 -16.15 22.75
N ALA A 73 -15.60 -17.45 22.66
CA ALA A 73 -14.96 -18.51 23.44
C ALA A 73 -14.77 -19.79 22.61
N PRO A 74 -13.59 -20.01 21.98
CA PRO A 74 -12.47 -19.07 21.88
C PRO A 74 -12.82 -17.87 20.99
N VAL A 75 -12.08 -16.76 21.13
CA VAL A 75 -12.23 -15.60 20.25
C VAL A 75 -11.93 -16.05 18.82
N ARG A 76 -12.92 -15.92 17.95
CA ARG A 76 -12.81 -16.18 16.52
C ARG A 76 -13.15 -14.92 15.78
N THR A 77 -12.39 -14.64 14.72
CA THR A 77 -12.55 -13.45 13.92
C THR A 77 -12.51 -13.79 12.44
N ALA A 78 -13.16 -12.94 11.65
CA ALA A 78 -13.12 -13.04 10.21
C ALA A 78 -13.19 -11.65 9.56
N SER A 79 -12.55 -11.52 8.41
CA SER A 79 -12.75 -10.37 7.53
C SER A 79 -14.24 -10.21 7.15
N LEU A 80 -14.62 -9.03 6.65
CA LEU A 80 -15.98 -8.80 6.13
C LEU A 80 -16.40 -9.77 5.02
N LEU A 81 -15.42 -10.35 4.35
CA LEU A 81 -15.63 -11.29 3.24
C LEU A 81 -15.69 -12.75 3.71
N GLY A 82 -15.65 -12.98 5.02
CA GLY A 82 -15.79 -14.31 5.63
C GLY A 82 -14.55 -15.18 5.57
N ARG A 83 -13.36 -14.60 5.35
CA ARG A 83 -12.10 -15.29 5.59
C ARG A 83 -11.79 -15.25 7.08
N GLU A 84 -11.82 -16.40 7.73
CA GLU A 84 -11.43 -16.58 9.13
C GLU A 84 -9.93 -16.40 9.29
N ASP A 85 -9.53 -15.87 10.45
CA ASP A 85 -8.12 -15.77 10.80
C ASP A 85 -7.59 -17.09 11.38
N PRO A 86 -6.35 -17.47 11.04
CA PRO A 86 -5.63 -18.42 11.87
C PRO A 86 -5.46 -17.85 13.27
N SER A 87 -5.31 -18.72 14.29
CA SER A 87 -5.12 -18.34 15.70
C SER A 87 -4.23 -17.10 15.83
N ALA A 88 -4.78 -16.02 16.40
CA ALA A 88 -4.15 -14.72 16.49
C ALA A 88 -4.35 -14.17 17.91
N GLU A 89 -3.35 -13.46 18.42
CA GLU A 89 -3.41 -12.85 19.75
C GLU A 89 -4.34 -11.63 19.71
N LEU A 90 -5.34 -11.61 20.60
CA LEU A 90 -6.22 -10.45 20.77
C LEU A 90 -5.45 -9.32 21.46
N LEU A 91 -5.37 -8.16 20.79
CA LEU A 91 -4.77 -6.96 21.37
C LEU A 91 -5.81 -5.99 21.92
N GLY A 92 -7.03 -5.99 21.38
CA GLY A 92 -8.11 -5.14 21.88
C GLY A 92 -9.28 -5.01 20.92
N ARG A 93 -10.25 -4.18 21.31
CA ARG A 93 -11.49 -3.92 20.58
C ARG A 93 -11.48 -2.52 19.95
N VAL A 94 -11.98 -2.40 18.72
CA VAL A 94 -12.14 -1.09 18.07
C VAL A 94 -13.39 -0.38 18.59
N VAL A 95 -13.21 0.83 19.11
CA VAL A 95 -14.31 1.66 19.66
C VAL A 95 -14.65 2.85 18.77
N ARG A 96 -13.71 3.30 17.93
CA ARG A 96 -13.94 4.38 16.94
C ARG A 96 -13.18 4.11 15.65
N ILE A 97 -13.71 4.62 14.54
CA ILE A 97 -13.09 4.58 13.22
C ILE A 97 -12.94 6.01 12.72
N ARG A 98 -11.73 6.36 12.27
CA ARG A 98 -11.47 7.62 11.55
C ARG A 98 -11.30 7.31 10.07
N THR A 99 -12.25 7.74 9.24
CA THR A 99 -12.23 7.55 7.79
C THR A 99 -12.65 8.84 7.08
N ARG A 100 -11.94 9.21 6.01
CA ARG A 100 -12.28 10.39 5.17
C ARG A 100 -12.52 11.69 5.96
N GLY A 101 -11.75 11.91 7.03
CA GLY A 101 -11.90 13.08 7.90
C GLY A 101 -13.04 12.99 8.93
N LEU A 102 -13.85 11.93 8.92
CA LEU A 102 -14.91 11.68 9.90
C LEU A 102 -14.41 10.73 10.99
N VAL A 103 -14.78 10.99 12.24
CA VAL A 103 -14.59 10.08 13.37
C VAL A 103 -15.97 9.51 13.75
N LEU A 104 -16.15 8.22 13.55
CA LEU A 104 -17.39 7.50 13.80
C LEU A 104 -17.20 6.58 15.02
N PRO A 105 -18.09 6.63 16.03
CA PRO A 105 -18.12 5.59 17.04
C PRO A 105 -18.48 4.26 16.38
N VAL A 106 -17.97 3.16 16.94
CA VAL A 106 -18.47 1.81 16.65
C VAL A 106 -19.40 1.45 17.80
N PRO A 107 -20.67 1.88 17.77
CA PRO A 107 -21.57 1.64 18.88
C PRO A 107 -21.81 0.13 19.01
N GLU A 108 -21.95 -0.34 20.24
CA GLU A 108 -22.30 -1.74 20.51
C GLU A 108 -23.63 -2.14 19.85
N LEU A 109 -24.52 -1.16 19.65
CA LEU A 109 -25.79 -1.33 18.93
C LEU A 109 -25.60 -1.59 17.42
N ALA A 110 -24.44 -1.30 16.83
CA ALA A 110 -24.15 -1.61 15.44
C ALA A 110 -23.65 -3.06 15.22
N ARG A 111 -23.39 -3.83 16.28
CA ARG A 111 -23.02 -5.26 16.21
C ARG A 111 -23.93 -6.09 15.27
N PRO A 112 -25.28 -6.06 15.38
CA PRO A 112 -26.14 -6.83 14.49
C PRO A 112 -26.04 -6.37 13.04
N LEU A 113 -25.91 -5.06 12.80
CA LEU A 113 -25.73 -4.51 11.45
C LEU A 113 -24.41 -4.98 10.84
N LEU A 114 -23.30 -4.93 11.59
CA LEU A 114 -22.00 -5.40 11.11
C LEU A 114 -22.01 -6.90 10.78
N ARG A 115 -22.70 -7.72 11.59
CA ARG A 115 -22.91 -9.14 11.26
C ARG A 115 -23.78 -9.33 10.02
N ALA A 116 -24.85 -8.56 9.86
CA ALA A 116 -25.69 -8.61 8.67
C ALA A 116 -24.89 -8.23 7.42
N VAL A 117 -24.08 -7.16 7.49
CA VAL A 117 -23.17 -6.73 6.42
C VAL A 117 -22.12 -7.80 6.12
N GLN A 118 -21.57 -8.50 7.11
CA GLN A 118 -20.63 -9.61 6.86
C GLN A 118 -21.33 -10.81 6.20
N ARG A 119 -22.53 -11.20 6.64
CA ARG A 119 -23.29 -12.31 6.04
C ARG A 119 -23.68 -11.99 4.60
N LEU A 120 -24.22 -10.79 4.34
CA LEU A 120 -24.55 -10.33 3.00
C LEU A 120 -23.30 -10.13 2.14
N GLY A 121 -22.22 -9.59 2.72
CA GLY A 121 -20.95 -9.38 2.04
C GLY A 121 -20.30 -10.68 1.61
N SER A 122 -20.20 -11.66 2.52
CA SER A 122 -19.62 -12.98 2.23
C SER A 122 -20.43 -13.78 1.21
N THR A 123 -21.76 -13.72 1.28
CA THR A 123 -22.65 -14.37 0.29
C THR A 123 -22.59 -13.67 -1.07
N ALA A 124 -22.71 -12.34 -1.11
CA ALA A 124 -22.61 -11.56 -2.34
C ALA A 124 -21.24 -11.74 -3.02
N PHE A 125 -20.16 -11.78 -2.25
CA PHE A 125 -18.80 -11.95 -2.78
C PHE A 125 -18.54 -13.34 -3.38
N ARG A 126 -19.29 -14.35 -2.92
CA ARG A 126 -19.28 -15.71 -3.49
C ARG A 126 -20.16 -15.83 -4.73
N SER A 127 -21.07 -14.89 -4.98
CA SER A 127 -21.98 -14.96 -6.13
C SER A 127 -21.25 -14.89 -7.49
N PRO A 128 -21.67 -15.67 -8.50
CA PRO A 128 -21.13 -15.59 -9.86
C PRO A 128 -21.29 -14.21 -10.50
N ALA A 129 -22.43 -13.55 -10.26
CA ALA A 129 -22.74 -12.23 -10.80
C ALA A 129 -21.74 -11.16 -10.31
N LEU A 130 -21.42 -11.13 -9.01
CA LEU A 130 -20.42 -10.19 -8.48
C LEU A 130 -19.01 -10.50 -8.97
N ARG A 131 -18.69 -11.79 -9.19
CA ARG A 131 -17.43 -12.19 -9.83
C ARG A 131 -17.34 -11.63 -11.26
N GLY A 132 -18.43 -11.71 -12.03
CA GLY A 132 -18.57 -11.09 -13.36
C GLY A 132 -18.37 -9.58 -13.31
N ALA A 133 -19.12 -8.87 -12.46
CA ALA A 133 -18.99 -7.43 -12.28
C ALA A 133 -17.57 -7.00 -11.89
N ARG A 134 -16.90 -7.75 -11.00
CA ARG A 134 -15.51 -7.46 -10.60
C ARG A 134 -14.49 -7.79 -11.67
N ARG A 135 -14.75 -8.77 -12.54
CA ARG A 135 -13.94 -9.02 -13.74
C ARG A 135 -14.11 -7.86 -14.72
N LEU A 136 -15.34 -7.42 -14.96
CA LEU A 136 -15.65 -6.28 -15.82
C LEU A 136 -15.04 -4.98 -15.29
N ALA A 137 -15.15 -4.68 -13.99
CA ALA A 137 -14.52 -3.51 -13.39
C ALA A 137 -12.99 -3.53 -13.51
N ARG A 138 -12.37 -4.70 -13.32
CA ARG A 138 -10.92 -4.88 -13.54
C ARG A 138 -10.53 -4.75 -15.01
N ALA A 139 -11.31 -5.34 -15.92
CA ALA A 139 -11.12 -5.22 -17.35
C ALA A 139 -11.27 -3.77 -17.81
N TRP A 140 -12.26 -3.05 -17.31
CA TRP A 140 -12.45 -1.63 -17.56
C TRP A 140 -11.24 -0.80 -17.08
N GLY A 141 -10.72 -1.10 -15.89
CA GLY A 141 -9.55 -0.42 -15.34
C GLY A 141 -8.27 -0.63 -16.15
N THR A 142 -8.11 -1.77 -16.82
CA THR A 142 -6.83 -2.17 -17.45
C THR A 142 -6.84 -2.26 -18.97
N SER A 143 -8.03 -2.20 -19.60
CA SER A 143 -8.16 -2.40 -21.04
C SER A 143 -7.79 -1.15 -21.85
N SER A 144 -7.48 -1.33 -23.14
CA SER A 144 -7.09 -0.24 -24.07
C SER A 144 -8.28 0.58 -24.53
N TRP A 145 -9.44 -0.05 -24.79
CA TRP A 145 -10.66 0.64 -25.26
C TRP A 145 -11.17 1.73 -24.30
N THR A 146 -10.97 1.54 -22.99
CA THR A 146 -11.43 2.47 -21.95
C THR A 146 -10.41 3.57 -21.66
N ARG A 147 -9.27 3.58 -22.37
CA ARG A 147 -8.20 4.56 -22.17
C ARG A 147 -8.67 6.01 -22.29
N PRO A 148 -9.47 6.42 -23.31
CA PRO A 148 -9.88 7.82 -23.44
C PRO A 148 -10.77 8.26 -22.27
N GLY A 149 -11.74 7.43 -21.89
CA GLY A 149 -12.63 7.70 -20.76
C GLY A 149 -11.87 7.77 -19.42
N ARG A 150 -10.91 6.85 -19.19
CA ARG A 150 -10.07 6.89 -17.99
C ARG A 150 -9.18 8.13 -17.95
N ALA A 151 -8.57 8.53 -19.07
CA ALA A 151 -7.75 9.73 -19.14
C ALA A 151 -8.56 10.98 -18.81
N ARG A 152 -9.78 11.11 -19.35
CA ARG A 152 -10.69 12.21 -19.03
C ARG A 152 -11.11 12.21 -17.57
N TRP A 153 -11.42 11.04 -17.01
CA TRP A 153 -11.83 10.91 -15.60
C TRP A 153 -10.70 11.20 -14.61
N LEU A 154 -9.49 10.72 -14.89
CA LEU A 154 -8.33 10.96 -14.02
C LEU A 154 -7.79 12.40 -14.14
N GLY A 155 -8.11 13.11 -15.22
CA GLY A 155 -7.65 14.47 -15.46
C GLY A 155 -6.15 14.55 -15.69
N ALA A 156 -5.58 15.73 -15.47
CA ALA A 156 -4.15 15.97 -15.60
C ALA A 156 -3.37 15.28 -14.47
N LEU A 157 -2.60 14.26 -14.83
CA LEU A 157 -1.72 13.56 -13.90
C LEU A 157 -0.38 14.29 -13.79
N THR A 158 0.03 14.60 -12.56
CA THR A 158 1.32 15.26 -12.29
C THR A 158 2.31 14.23 -11.77
N VAL A 159 3.49 14.15 -12.39
CA VAL A 159 4.59 13.28 -11.94
C VAL A 159 5.66 14.14 -11.32
N ARG A 160 6.06 13.81 -10.09
CA ARG A 160 7.06 14.59 -9.34
C ARG A 160 7.70 13.76 -8.22
N PRO A 161 8.84 14.20 -7.67
CA PRO A 161 9.37 13.65 -6.42
C PRO A 161 8.33 13.77 -5.29
N LEU A 162 8.36 12.81 -4.37
CA LEU A 162 7.58 12.91 -3.13
C LEU A 162 8.14 14.03 -2.27
N LEU A 163 7.25 14.86 -1.74
CA LEU A 163 7.60 15.89 -0.77
C LEU A 163 7.74 15.26 0.61
N ARG A 164 8.49 15.94 1.48
CA ARG A 164 8.58 15.57 2.90
C ARG A 164 7.18 15.66 3.53
N GLY A 165 6.78 14.61 4.24
CA GLY A 165 5.42 14.48 4.79
C GLY A 165 4.42 13.76 3.87
N GLU A 166 4.79 13.44 2.63
CA GLU A 166 3.96 12.63 1.72
C GLU A 166 4.28 11.12 1.80
N GLU A 167 5.18 10.71 2.70
CA GLU A 167 5.51 9.30 2.91
C GLU A 167 4.26 8.51 3.29
N GLU A 168 3.36 9.13 4.02
CA GLU A 168 2.07 8.57 4.40
C GLU A 168 1.22 8.21 3.17
N ALA A 169 1.11 9.11 2.19
CA ALA A 169 0.35 8.85 0.97
C ALA A 169 0.94 7.67 0.18
N LEU A 170 2.27 7.55 0.18
CA LEU A 170 2.98 6.39 -0.39
C LEU A 170 2.62 5.10 0.34
N LEU A 171 2.72 5.08 1.67
CA LEU A 171 2.46 3.89 2.48
C LEU A 171 1.00 3.45 2.36
N VAL A 172 0.06 4.40 2.30
CA VAL A 172 -1.37 4.11 2.05
C VAL A 172 -1.57 3.45 0.68
N PHE A 173 -0.95 4.01 -0.36
CA PHE A 173 -1.01 3.48 -1.71
C PHE A 173 -0.35 2.09 -1.81
N ALA A 174 0.86 1.95 -1.27
CA ALA A 174 1.61 0.71 -1.22
C ALA A 174 0.86 -0.35 -0.43
N GLY A 175 0.29 -0.05 0.73
CA GLY A 175 -0.56 -0.98 1.47
C GLY A 175 -1.76 -1.46 0.66
N HIS A 176 -2.33 -0.58 -0.18
CA HIS A 176 -3.45 -0.94 -1.03
C HIS A 176 -3.06 -1.82 -2.23
N HIS A 177 -1.90 -1.59 -2.86
CA HIS A 177 -1.51 -2.24 -4.12
C HIS A 177 -0.41 -3.30 -3.99
N LEU A 178 0.42 -3.20 -2.94
CA LEU A 178 1.52 -4.08 -2.59
C LEU A 178 1.56 -4.35 -1.07
N PRO A 179 0.63 -5.16 -0.52
CA PRO A 179 0.51 -5.37 0.92
C PRO A 179 1.80 -5.87 1.61
N ARG A 180 2.67 -6.58 0.88
CA ARG A 180 3.97 -7.05 1.39
C ARG A 180 5.05 -5.97 1.32
N ALA A 181 5.07 -5.15 0.27
CA ALA A 181 6.11 -4.14 0.06
C ALA A 181 5.99 -2.93 1.00
N ALA A 182 4.78 -2.63 1.50
CA ALA A 182 4.55 -1.49 2.39
C ALA A 182 5.40 -1.57 3.68
N GLY A 183 5.67 -2.79 4.19
CA GLY A 183 6.52 -3.00 5.36
C GLY A 183 8.01 -2.76 5.09
N GLU A 184 8.47 -2.97 3.85
CA GLU A 184 9.87 -2.78 3.43
C GLU A 184 10.16 -1.34 2.99
N LEU A 185 9.16 -0.64 2.44
CA LEU A 185 9.28 0.75 1.99
C LEU A 185 9.50 1.73 3.15
N GLY A 186 8.86 1.49 4.30
CA GLY A 186 8.91 2.39 5.45
C GLY A 186 10.34 2.69 5.93
N PRO A 187 11.16 1.66 6.25
CA PRO A 187 12.54 1.85 6.66
C PRO A 187 13.41 2.57 5.61
N GLY A 188 13.24 2.25 4.32
CA GLY A 188 14.02 2.88 3.24
C GLY A 188 13.70 4.37 3.05
N LEU A 189 12.44 4.77 3.25
CA LEU A 189 12.06 6.19 3.27
C LEU A 189 12.56 6.89 4.54
N ALA A 190 12.39 6.27 5.70
CA ALA A 190 12.77 6.87 6.99
C ALA A 190 14.29 7.02 7.15
N GLY A 191 15.07 6.09 6.60
CA GLY A 191 16.53 6.13 6.62
C GLY A 191 17.17 7.09 5.61
N GLY A 192 16.37 7.73 4.74
CA GLY A 192 16.87 8.66 3.71
C GLY A 192 17.75 8.01 2.64
N THR A 193 17.84 6.67 2.62
CA THR A 193 18.70 5.92 1.70
C THR A 193 18.10 5.74 0.32
N GLY A 194 16.84 6.14 0.11
CA GLY A 194 16.17 6.07 -1.17
C GLY A 194 15.27 7.27 -1.44
N TRP A 195 14.85 7.39 -2.69
CA TRP A 195 13.94 8.43 -3.15
C TRP A 195 12.76 7.83 -3.90
N ALA A 196 11.60 8.45 -3.69
CA ALA A 196 10.36 8.07 -4.33
C ALA A 196 9.88 9.17 -5.27
N VAL A 197 9.37 8.77 -6.43
CA VAL A 197 8.62 9.62 -7.35
C VAL A 197 7.20 9.12 -7.38
N GLY A 198 6.24 10.05 -7.33
CA GLY A 198 4.82 9.77 -7.34
C GLY A 198 4.14 10.34 -8.58
N VAL A 199 3.02 9.72 -8.96
CA VAL A 199 2.05 10.33 -9.88
C VAL A 199 0.79 10.67 -9.11
N PHE A 200 0.33 11.91 -9.24
CA PHE A 200 -0.80 12.44 -8.49
C PHE A 200 -1.91 12.86 -9.46
N ASP A 201 -3.16 12.65 -9.07
CA ASP A 201 -4.32 13.23 -9.75
C ASP A 201 -4.56 14.68 -9.29
N PRO A 202 -5.49 15.44 -9.94
CA PRO A 202 -5.77 16.82 -9.57
C PRO A 202 -6.27 17.03 -8.13
N VAL A 203 -6.70 15.96 -7.46
CA VAL A 203 -7.16 15.98 -6.05
C VAL A 203 -6.02 15.57 -5.11
N GLY A 204 -4.79 15.48 -5.61
CA GLY A 204 -3.60 15.13 -4.83
C GLY A 204 -3.50 13.65 -4.45
N ARG A 205 -4.29 12.75 -5.06
CA ARG A 205 -4.22 11.32 -4.73
C ARG A 205 -3.15 10.63 -5.54
N LEU A 206 -2.32 9.83 -4.86
CA LEU A 206 -1.31 9.01 -5.51
C LEU A 206 -1.97 7.92 -6.39
N ARG A 207 -1.55 7.84 -7.66
CA ARG A 207 -2.02 6.88 -8.67
C ARG A 207 -0.93 5.90 -9.12
N GLY A 208 0.27 6.03 -8.56
CA GLY A 208 1.43 5.21 -8.86
C GLY A 208 2.67 5.84 -8.26
N PHE A 209 3.71 5.02 -8.10
CA PHE A 209 5.01 5.49 -7.63
C PHE A 209 6.13 4.62 -8.21
N ALA A 210 7.34 5.17 -8.18
CA ALA A 210 8.57 4.43 -8.31
C ALA A 210 9.50 4.78 -7.15
N PHE A 211 10.25 3.79 -6.67
CA PHE A 211 11.22 3.96 -5.58
C PHE A 211 12.55 3.34 -5.99
N ALA A 212 13.63 4.08 -5.75
CA ALA A 212 14.99 3.58 -5.85
C ALA A 212 15.75 3.80 -4.53
N ASP A 213 16.59 2.84 -4.18
CA ASP A 213 17.61 3.01 -3.15
C ASP A 213 18.94 3.45 -3.78
N GLY A 214 19.68 4.27 -3.05
CA GLY A 214 21.07 4.59 -3.38
C GLY A 214 21.93 3.35 -3.19
N GLY A 215 22.57 2.92 -4.27
CA GLY A 215 23.55 1.85 -4.26
C GLY A 215 24.96 2.38 -3.97
N ALA A 216 25.90 1.45 -3.82
CA ALA A 216 27.32 1.77 -3.82
C ALA A 216 27.74 2.28 -5.21
N GLU A 217 28.85 3.02 -5.25
CA GLU A 217 29.57 3.36 -6.50
C GLU A 217 28.77 4.24 -7.49
N GLY A 218 27.90 5.13 -7.00
CA GLY A 218 27.15 6.06 -7.85
C GLY A 218 26.08 5.37 -8.72
N SER A 219 25.65 4.18 -8.33
CA SER A 219 24.50 3.50 -8.93
C SER A 219 23.28 3.62 -8.03
N ALA A 220 22.09 3.68 -8.61
CA ALA A 220 20.82 3.62 -7.87
C ALA A 220 19.99 2.43 -8.36
N ARG A 221 19.31 1.71 -7.47
CA ARG A 221 18.56 0.50 -7.84
C ARG A 221 17.06 0.73 -7.69
N VAL A 222 16.33 0.55 -8.79
CA VAL A 222 14.86 0.58 -8.81
C VAL A 222 14.34 -0.67 -8.11
N ARG A 223 13.75 -0.50 -6.93
CA ARG A 223 13.16 -1.60 -6.14
C ARG A 223 11.69 -1.80 -6.45
N TRP A 224 10.97 -0.69 -6.69
CA TRP A 224 9.53 -0.72 -6.87
C TRP A 224 9.09 0.21 -8.00
N LEU A 225 8.20 -0.30 -8.87
CA LEU A 225 7.46 0.48 -9.84
C LEU A 225 6.02 -0.01 -9.86
N VAL A 226 5.09 0.81 -9.37
CA VAL A 226 3.68 0.44 -9.29
C VAL A 226 2.79 1.52 -9.83
N VAL A 227 1.83 1.11 -10.67
CA VAL A 227 0.81 1.98 -11.22
C VAL A 227 -0.55 1.39 -10.90
N ALA A 228 -1.44 2.20 -10.31
CA ALA A 228 -2.80 1.81 -10.02
C ALA A 228 -3.49 1.32 -11.30
N PRO A 229 -4.33 0.27 -11.25
CA PRO A 229 -4.95 -0.31 -12.44
C PRO A 229 -5.57 0.73 -13.37
N VAL A 230 -6.34 1.68 -12.82
CA VAL A 230 -7.00 2.75 -13.58
C VAL A 230 -6.06 3.68 -14.34
N ALA A 231 -4.82 3.83 -13.87
CA ALA A 231 -3.79 4.68 -14.46
C ALA A 231 -2.85 3.90 -15.41
N GLN A 232 -3.02 2.59 -15.53
CA GLN A 232 -2.21 1.77 -16.42
C GLN A 232 -2.48 2.11 -17.89
N ARG A 233 -1.44 1.95 -18.71
CA ARG A 233 -1.44 2.24 -20.16
C ARG A 233 -1.69 3.72 -20.52
N LEU A 234 -1.57 4.63 -19.55
CA LEU A 234 -1.62 6.08 -19.76
C LEU A 234 -0.21 6.72 -19.84
N GLY A 235 0.84 5.92 -20.05
CA GLY A 235 2.22 6.41 -20.07
C GLY A 235 2.84 6.67 -18.69
N VAL A 236 2.07 6.49 -17.62
CA VAL A 236 2.47 6.75 -16.22
C VAL A 236 3.76 6.05 -15.82
N GLY A 237 3.88 4.73 -16.07
CA GLY A 237 5.11 3.99 -15.69
C GLY A 237 6.36 4.54 -16.36
N GLY A 238 6.24 4.98 -17.62
CA GLY A 238 7.34 5.61 -18.34
C GLY A 238 7.67 7.02 -17.83
N ALA A 239 6.66 7.77 -17.39
CA ALA A 239 6.86 9.08 -16.78
C ALA A 239 7.52 8.97 -15.40
N LEU A 240 7.10 8.01 -14.58
CA LEU A 240 7.72 7.70 -13.29
C LEU A 240 9.20 7.33 -13.44
N LEU A 241 9.55 6.45 -14.38
CA LEU A 241 10.95 6.07 -14.62
C LEU A 241 11.82 7.23 -15.11
N ARG A 242 11.30 8.10 -15.99
CA ARG A 242 12.04 9.28 -16.45
C ARG A 242 12.32 10.24 -15.30
N GLU A 243 11.32 10.49 -14.47
CA GLU A 243 11.48 11.42 -13.35
C GLU A 243 12.39 10.81 -12.27
N LEU A 244 12.31 9.49 -12.04
CA LEU A 244 13.25 8.80 -11.16
C LEU A 244 14.70 8.87 -11.67
N ALA A 245 14.91 8.78 -12.98
CA ALA A 245 16.22 8.94 -13.61
C ALA A 245 16.76 10.37 -13.47
N ARG A 246 15.91 11.38 -13.64
CA ARG A 246 16.28 12.79 -13.37
C ARG A 246 16.68 12.99 -11.91
N GLU A 247 15.89 12.46 -10.99
CA GLU A 247 16.16 12.52 -9.55
C GLU A 247 17.43 11.78 -9.14
N ALA A 248 17.74 10.66 -9.78
CA ALA A 248 18.99 9.93 -9.57
C ALA A 248 20.18 10.75 -10.09
N SER A 249 20.09 11.27 -11.32
CA SER A 249 21.14 12.09 -11.93
C SER A 249 21.41 13.37 -11.13
N ALA A 250 20.35 14.06 -10.66
CA ALA A 250 20.48 15.23 -9.80
C ALA A 250 21.17 14.95 -8.45
N ARG A 251 21.12 13.70 -7.98
CA ARG A 251 21.83 13.21 -6.80
C ARG A 251 23.23 12.65 -7.10
N GLY A 252 23.74 12.88 -8.31
CA GLY A 252 25.09 12.44 -8.72
C GLY A 252 25.20 10.96 -9.06
N GLN A 253 24.08 10.26 -9.25
CA GLN A 253 24.10 8.88 -9.71
C GLN A 253 24.44 8.85 -11.20
N VAL A 254 25.27 7.88 -11.58
CA VAL A 254 25.76 7.65 -12.95
C VAL A 254 24.88 6.64 -13.68
N GLU A 255 24.17 5.79 -12.95
CA GLU A 255 23.31 4.77 -13.54
C GLU A 255 22.12 4.38 -12.66
N LEU A 256 21.05 3.93 -13.31
CA LEU A 256 19.91 3.27 -12.69
C LEU A 256 19.90 1.78 -13.02
N ARG A 257 19.90 0.93 -12.00
CA ARG A 257 19.80 -0.52 -12.11
C ARG A 257 18.39 -1.00 -11.77
N ALA A 258 17.96 -2.12 -12.33
CA ALA A 258 16.70 -2.77 -11.98
C ALA A 258 16.80 -4.28 -12.16
N GLU A 259 16.25 -5.03 -11.22
CA GLU A 259 16.07 -6.47 -11.34
C GLU A 259 14.64 -6.75 -11.77
N LEU A 260 14.47 -7.30 -12.98
CA LEU A 260 13.14 -7.52 -13.56
C LEU A 260 12.81 -9.02 -13.63
N PRO A 261 11.57 -9.43 -13.28
CA PRO A 261 11.13 -10.79 -13.50
C PRO A 261 11.17 -11.13 -15.00
N SER A 262 11.82 -12.24 -15.35
CA SER A 262 12.01 -12.68 -16.75
C SER A 262 10.70 -12.93 -17.51
N GLY A 263 9.60 -13.20 -16.80
CA GLY A 263 8.28 -13.50 -17.39
C GLY A 263 7.40 -12.28 -17.73
N ASP A 264 7.72 -11.06 -17.28
CA ASP A 264 6.86 -9.89 -17.50
C ASP A 264 7.25 -9.12 -18.78
N THR A 265 6.80 -9.61 -19.93
CA THR A 265 7.08 -8.99 -21.24
C THR A 265 6.61 -7.54 -21.38
N ARG A 266 5.66 -7.08 -20.55
CA ARG A 266 5.20 -5.68 -20.59
C ARG A 266 6.17 -4.78 -19.86
N LEU A 267 6.62 -5.22 -18.68
CA LEU A 267 7.61 -4.50 -17.89
C LEU A 267 8.95 -4.42 -18.64
N LEU A 268 9.39 -5.53 -19.24
CA LEU A 268 10.60 -5.56 -20.07
C LEU A 268 10.52 -4.58 -21.25
N ARG A 269 9.39 -4.53 -21.95
CA ARG A 269 9.16 -3.56 -23.05
C ARG A 269 9.19 -2.11 -22.55
N LEU A 270 8.62 -1.85 -21.38
CA LEU A 270 8.65 -0.51 -20.78
C LEU A 270 10.08 -0.06 -20.49
N PHE A 271 10.89 -0.92 -19.86
CA PHE A 271 12.28 -0.61 -19.51
C PHE A 271 13.15 -0.44 -20.76
N ARG A 272 13.04 -1.35 -21.74
CA ARG A 272 13.71 -1.20 -23.05
C ARG A 272 13.35 0.12 -23.74
N ALA A 273 12.07 0.48 -23.77
CA ALA A 273 11.61 1.73 -24.38
C ALA A 273 12.05 3.00 -23.62
N ARG A 274 12.67 2.85 -22.44
CA ARG A 274 13.30 3.92 -21.66
C ARG A 274 14.84 3.88 -21.72
N GLY A 275 15.42 3.01 -22.53
CA GLY A 275 16.87 2.93 -22.73
C GLY A 275 17.59 1.98 -21.79
N PHE A 276 16.88 1.23 -20.94
CA PHE A 276 17.51 0.19 -20.13
C PHE A 276 18.04 -0.93 -21.03
N ARG A 277 19.25 -1.37 -20.75
CA ARG A 277 19.95 -2.48 -21.41
C ARG A 277 20.08 -3.65 -20.45
N GLU A 278 20.05 -4.86 -20.99
CA GLU A 278 20.23 -6.08 -20.20
C GLU A 278 21.71 -6.19 -19.79
N GLU A 279 21.98 -6.38 -18.49
CA GLU A 279 23.32 -6.73 -18.01
C GLU A 279 23.64 -8.19 -18.39
N ALA A 280 24.92 -8.50 -18.53
CA ALA A 280 25.36 -9.89 -18.71
C ALA A 280 24.81 -10.76 -17.56
N PRO A 281 24.36 -12.00 -17.84
CA PRO A 281 23.68 -12.82 -16.86
C PRO A 281 24.58 -13.08 -15.63
N GLY A 282 24.16 -12.56 -14.48
CA GLY A 282 24.68 -12.91 -13.16
C GLY A 282 23.82 -13.98 -12.47
N ALA A 283 24.30 -14.52 -11.36
CA ALA A 283 23.69 -15.65 -10.65
C ALA A 283 22.29 -15.39 -10.04
N ALA A 284 21.76 -14.15 -10.10
CA ALA A 284 20.48 -13.78 -9.52
C ALA A 284 19.67 -12.85 -10.46
N GLY A 285 19.01 -13.45 -11.46
CA GLY A 285 18.06 -12.74 -12.33
C GLY A 285 18.70 -11.93 -13.48
N LYS A 286 17.84 -11.38 -14.35
CA LYS A 286 18.27 -10.51 -15.45
C LYS A 286 18.34 -9.07 -14.95
N GLY A 287 19.55 -8.58 -14.69
CA GLY A 287 19.82 -7.19 -14.37
C GLY A 287 19.58 -6.27 -15.58
N TRP A 288 19.13 -5.05 -15.33
CA TRP A 288 18.90 -4.03 -16.33
C TRP A 288 19.54 -2.72 -15.89
N VAL A 289 20.29 -2.06 -16.79
CA VAL A 289 20.98 -0.79 -16.50
C VAL A 289 20.55 0.29 -17.48
N LEU A 290 20.27 1.46 -16.93
CA LEU A 290 20.12 2.71 -17.66
C LEU A 290 21.28 3.63 -17.28
N PRO A 291 22.24 3.90 -18.19
CA PRO A 291 23.23 4.94 -17.95
C PRO A 291 22.51 6.29 -17.86
N LEU A 292 22.87 7.08 -16.86
CA LEU A 292 22.36 8.43 -16.66
C LEU A 292 23.35 9.41 -17.26
N GLU A 293 22.83 10.36 -18.03
CA GLU A 293 23.64 11.51 -18.40
C GLU A 293 23.96 12.30 -17.13
N LYS A 294 25.23 12.70 -17.00
CA LYS A 294 25.71 13.49 -15.87
C LYS A 294 24.93 14.80 -15.88
N GLY A 295 23.98 14.93 -14.96
CA GLY A 295 23.21 16.16 -14.80
C GLY A 295 24.15 17.30 -14.39
N PRO A 296 23.78 18.57 -14.65
CA PRO A 296 24.50 19.68 -14.07
C PRO A 296 24.59 19.49 -12.54
N ALA A 297 25.76 19.76 -11.96
CA ALA A 297 25.99 19.59 -10.53
C ALA A 297 24.86 20.25 -9.72
N PRO A 298 24.33 19.60 -8.68
CA PRO A 298 23.24 20.16 -7.90
C PRO A 298 23.65 21.52 -7.35
N LEU A 299 22.91 22.56 -7.71
CA LEU A 299 22.97 23.84 -7.02
C LEU A 299 22.60 23.56 -5.57
N HIS A 300 23.55 23.78 -4.65
CA HIS A 300 23.35 23.69 -3.21
C HIS A 300 22.00 24.32 -2.85
N ARG A 301 21.03 23.50 -2.43
CA ARG A 301 19.86 24.02 -1.71
C ARG A 301 20.36 24.39 -0.32
N PRO A 302 20.29 25.67 0.09
CA PRO A 302 20.60 26.02 1.46
C PRO A 302 19.60 25.28 2.36
N GLU A 303 20.12 24.58 3.35
CA GLU A 303 19.31 24.04 4.44
C GLU A 303 18.63 25.22 5.15
N GLY A 304 17.31 25.17 5.25
CA GLY A 304 16.47 26.12 5.98
C GLY A 304 15.39 25.37 6.73
#